data_AF-A0A7J9RZD0-F1
#
_entry.id   AF-A0A7J9RZD0-F1
#
_cell.length_a   1.000
_cell.length_b   1.000
_cell.length_c   1.000
_cell.angle_alpha   90.00
_cell.angle_beta   90.00
_cell.angle_gamma   90.00
#
_symmetry.space_group_name_H-M   'P 1'
#
loop_
_entity.id
_entity.type
_entity.pdbx_description
1 polymer ?
#
loop_
_entity_poly.entity_id
_entity_poly.type
_entity_poly.pdbx_seq_one_letter_code
_entity_poly.pdbx_strand_id
1 'polypeptide(L)'
;MNKYENAKILGEMYRIQKRMDKINCPATDADIYGLINGIEIVVDKFLNEEHISRDEYTKIAKILDEYAMDSQKLEKFTGYYDINDKLEKEGISRGTAIIIFTYFKLNRLHSDIIEKIEKGNSPVEFSSLSAEDYEL
;
A
#
# COMPACT_ATOMS: atom_id res chain seq x y z
N MET A 1 22.12 -1.84 -9.36
CA MET A 1 22.24 -0.82 -8.29
C MET A 1 22.01 -1.54 -6.97
N ASN A 2 22.96 -1.48 -6.04
CA ASN A 2 22.82 -2.14 -4.73
C ASN A 2 21.99 -1.26 -3.77
N LYS A 3 21.54 -1.83 -2.63
CA LYS A 3 20.69 -1.09 -1.67
C LYS A 3 21.33 0.20 -1.13
N TYR A 4 22.66 0.22 -0.97
CA TYR A 4 23.39 1.40 -0.49
C TYR A 4 23.54 2.50 -1.56
N GLU A 5 23.66 2.14 -2.83
CA GLU A 5 23.64 3.08 -3.95
C GLU A 5 22.27 3.76 -4.06
N ASN A 6 21.18 2.98 -3.94
CA ASN A 6 19.81 3.51 -3.89
C ASN A 6 19.62 4.45 -2.69
N ALA A 7 20.12 4.05 -1.51
CA ALA A 7 20.02 4.86 -0.30
C ALA A 7 20.74 6.20 -0.45
N LYS A 8 21.94 6.19 -1.04
CA LYS A 8 22.69 7.42 -1.29
C LYS A 8 21.96 8.36 -2.24
N ILE A 9 21.38 7.84 -3.33
CA ILE A 9 20.56 8.63 -4.26
C ILE A 9 19.35 9.24 -3.54
N LEU A 10 18.62 8.43 -2.76
CA LEU A 10 17.45 8.88 -2.00
C LEU A 10 17.80 9.94 -0.95
N GLY A 11 18.89 9.75 -0.20
CA GLY A 11 19.37 10.73 0.77
C GLY A 11 19.77 12.06 0.13
N GLU A 12 20.40 12.02 -1.05
CA GLU A 12 20.70 13.22 -1.83
C GLU A 12 19.44 13.93 -2.34
N MET A 13 18.42 13.18 -2.77
CA MET A 13 17.11 13.73 -3.14
C MET A 13 16.42 14.42 -1.96
N TYR A 14 16.35 13.78 -0.79
CA TYR A 14 15.77 14.39 0.41
C TYR A 14 16.53 15.64 0.87
N ARG A 15 17.87 15.63 0.77
CA ARG A 15 18.69 16.82 1.05
C ARG A 15 18.33 18.00 0.14
N ILE A 16 18.00 17.74 -1.13
CA ILE A 16 17.53 18.77 -2.06
C ILE A 16 16.12 19.22 -1.69
N GLN A 17 15.19 18.28 -1.49
CA GLN A 17 13.80 18.58 -1.15
C GLN A 17 13.69 19.45 0.11
N LYS A 18 14.49 19.17 1.15
CA LYS A 18 14.51 19.94 2.39
C LYS A 18 14.97 21.40 2.21
N ARG A 19 15.68 21.70 1.13
CA ARG A 19 16.10 23.07 0.77
C ARG A 19 15.07 23.80 -0.10
N MET A 20 13.99 23.12 -0.49
CA MET A 20 12.92 23.69 -1.30
C MET A 20 11.75 24.05 -0.39
N ASP A 21 11.44 25.35 -0.24
CA ASP A 21 10.38 25.86 0.66
C ASP A 21 8.95 25.33 0.37
N LYS A 22 8.75 24.59 -0.72
CA LYS A 22 7.44 24.11 -1.19
C LYS A 22 7.27 22.59 -1.12
N ILE A 23 8.28 21.85 -0.67
CA ILE A 23 8.22 20.39 -0.60
C ILE A 23 8.38 19.98 0.86
N ASN A 24 7.35 19.31 1.38
CA ASN A 24 7.47 18.65 2.68
C ASN A 24 8.42 17.47 2.53
N CYS A 25 9.61 17.55 3.12
CA CYS A 25 10.58 16.46 3.11
C CYS A 25 10.24 15.50 4.26
N PRO A 26 9.91 14.22 3.99
CA PRO A 26 9.54 13.27 5.04
C PRO A 26 10.74 12.85 5.89
N ALA A 27 11.97 12.96 5.37
CA ALA A 27 13.19 12.57 6.07
C ALA A 27 13.73 13.66 7.02
N THR A 28 14.13 13.25 8.23
CA THR A 28 14.87 14.11 9.16
C THR A 28 16.34 14.29 8.73
N ASP A 29 17.08 15.22 9.34
CA ASP A 29 18.53 15.35 9.06
C ASP A 29 19.30 14.08 9.42
N ALA A 30 18.87 13.37 10.48
CA ALA A 30 19.46 12.10 10.89
C ALA A 30 19.19 11.01 9.84
N ASP A 31 17.97 10.95 9.29
CA ASP A 31 17.62 10.01 8.22
C ASP A 31 18.45 10.29 6.96
N ILE A 32 18.55 11.56 6.54
CA ILE A 32 19.37 11.98 5.38
C ILE A 32 20.83 11.58 5.56
N TYR A 33 21.40 11.86 6.74
CA TYR A 33 22.76 11.46 7.05
C TYR A 33 22.93 9.93 7.03
N GLY A 34 21.97 9.19 7.59
CA GLY A 34 21.98 7.74 7.60
C GLY A 34 21.94 7.13 6.20
N LEU A 35 21.08 7.66 5.33
CA LEU A 35 20.96 7.24 3.94
C LEU A 35 22.25 7.50 3.14
N ILE A 36 22.83 8.69 3.26
CA ILE A 36 24.05 9.09 2.52
C ILE A 36 25.26 8.24 2.93
N ASN A 37 25.35 7.86 4.21
CA ASN A 37 26.47 7.10 4.76
C ASN A 37 26.21 5.58 4.83
N GLY A 38 25.05 5.11 4.37
CA GLY A 38 24.73 3.68 4.34
C GLY A 38 24.53 3.06 5.73
N ILE A 39 24.00 3.81 6.70
CA ILE A 39 23.65 3.26 8.02
C ILE A 39 22.51 2.27 7.87
N GLU A 40 22.78 0.98 8.11
CA GLU A 40 21.89 -0.13 7.75
C GLU A 40 20.46 0.01 8.30
N ILE A 41 20.28 0.39 9.57
CA ILE A 41 18.94 0.57 10.15
C ILE A 41 18.12 1.65 9.44
N VAL A 42 18.78 2.69 8.92
CA VAL A 42 18.12 3.79 8.17
C VAL A 42 17.90 3.36 6.72
N VAL A 43 18.88 2.71 6.10
CA VAL A 43 18.75 2.13 4.75
C VAL A 43 17.56 1.19 4.70
N ASP A 44 17.46 0.28 5.66
CA ASP A 44 16.39 -0.70 5.74
C ASP A 44 15.05 -0.01 6.05
N LYS A 45 14.99 1.01 6.92
CA LYS A 45 13.76 1.80 7.17
C LYS A 45 13.15 2.37 5.88
N PHE A 46 13.98 2.92 4.99
CA PHE A 46 13.50 3.62 3.79
C PHE A 46 13.44 2.75 2.52
N LEU A 47 14.15 1.62 2.50
CA LEU A 47 14.23 0.76 1.31
C LEU A 47 13.65 -0.63 1.51
N ASN A 48 13.40 -1.07 2.75
CA ASN A 48 12.55 -2.23 3.03
C ASN A 48 11.09 -1.79 3.14
N GLU A 49 10.51 -1.38 2.01
CA GLU A 49 9.06 -1.34 1.89
C GLU A 49 8.55 -2.75 1.57
N GLU A 50 7.40 -3.11 2.16
CA GLU A 50 6.64 -4.29 1.75
C GLU A 50 6.33 -4.18 0.25
N HIS A 51 7.10 -4.90 -0.57
CA HIS A 51 6.88 -4.92 -2.01
C HIS A 51 5.61 -5.70 -2.30
N ILE A 52 4.57 -5.00 -2.74
CA ILE A 52 3.48 -5.65 -3.45
C ILE A 52 3.99 -6.07 -4.82
N SER A 53 3.98 -7.37 -5.07
CA SER A 53 4.25 -7.91 -6.39
C SER A 53 3.08 -7.63 -7.34
N ARG A 54 3.40 -7.53 -8.64
CA ARG A 54 2.38 -7.46 -9.70
C ARG A 54 1.45 -8.68 -9.69
N ASP A 55 1.94 -9.82 -9.24
CA ASP A 55 1.16 -11.04 -9.12
C ASP A 55 0.07 -10.91 -8.04
N GLU A 56 0.42 -10.43 -6.84
CA GLU A 56 -0.55 -10.15 -5.76
C GLU A 56 -1.62 -9.15 -6.21
N TYR A 57 -1.20 -8.05 -6.86
CA TYR A 57 -2.14 -7.09 -7.45
C TYR A 57 -3.12 -7.77 -8.41
N THR A 58 -2.61 -8.62 -9.32
CA THR A 58 -3.42 -9.27 -10.35
C THR A 58 -4.38 -10.29 -9.73
N LYS A 59 -3.94 -11.02 -8.70
CA LYS A 59 -4.77 -11.98 -7.97
C LYS A 59 -5.93 -11.29 -7.27
N ILE A 60 -5.66 -10.19 -6.55
CA ILE A 60 -6.73 -9.43 -5.89
C ILE A 60 -7.69 -8.85 -6.94
N ALA A 61 -7.19 -8.23 -8.00
CA ALA A 61 -8.03 -7.66 -9.06
C ALA A 61 -8.99 -8.71 -9.64
N LYS A 62 -8.47 -9.92 -9.96
CA LYS A 62 -9.30 -11.03 -10.45
C LYS A 62 -10.38 -11.46 -9.47
N ILE A 63 -10.05 -11.53 -8.17
CA ILE A 63 -11.03 -11.88 -7.14
C ILE A 63 -12.14 -10.82 -7.10
N LEU A 64 -11.82 -9.53 -7.19
CA LEU A 64 -12.82 -8.47 -7.19
C LEU A 64 -13.63 -8.42 -8.49
N ASP A 65 -13.01 -8.70 -9.63
CA ASP A 65 -13.67 -8.78 -10.95
C ASP A 65 -14.83 -9.79 -10.94
N GLU A 66 -14.70 -10.92 -10.22
CA GLU A 66 -15.77 -11.92 -10.10
C GLU A 66 -17.06 -11.36 -9.51
N TYR A 67 -16.97 -10.33 -8.66
CA TYR A 67 -18.13 -9.65 -8.06
C TYR A 67 -18.51 -8.43 -8.88
N ALA A 68 -17.53 -7.66 -9.39
CA ALA A 68 -17.79 -6.45 -10.16
C ALA A 68 -18.52 -6.74 -11.49
N MET A 69 -18.25 -7.88 -12.12
CA MET A 69 -18.84 -8.27 -13.40
C MET A 69 -20.21 -8.96 -13.27
N ASP A 70 -20.63 -9.35 -12.06
CA ASP A 70 -21.86 -10.07 -11.80
C ASP A 70 -22.72 -9.30 -10.78
N SER A 71 -23.77 -8.64 -11.26
CA SER A 71 -24.62 -7.79 -10.42
C SER A 71 -25.27 -8.53 -9.25
N GLN A 72 -25.57 -9.83 -9.40
CA GLN A 72 -26.15 -10.62 -8.31
C GLN A 72 -25.12 -10.91 -7.22
N LYS A 73 -23.86 -11.12 -7.60
CA LYS A 73 -22.76 -11.30 -6.64
C LYS A 73 -22.41 -9.99 -5.96
N LEU A 74 -22.37 -8.88 -6.71
CA LEU A 74 -22.12 -7.56 -6.13
C LEU A 74 -23.20 -7.18 -5.11
N GLU A 75 -24.47 -7.46 -5.40
CA GLU A 75 -25.57 -7.18 -4.48
C GLU A 75 -25.40 -7.94 -3.16
N LYS A 76 -25.04 -9.23 -3.24
CA LYS A 76 -24.81 -10.10 -2.08
C LYS A 76 -23.49 -9.86 -1.36
N PHE A 77 -22.55 -9.14 -1.97
CA PHE A 77 -21.29 -8.79 -1.34
C PHE A 77 -21.55 -7.85 -0.15
N THR A 78 -21.05 -8.21 1.01
CA THR A 78 -21.27 -7.54 2.29
C THR A 78 -19.99 -6.94 2.87
N GLY A 79 -18.80 -7.46 2.53
CA GLY A 79 -17.53 -6.91 3.01
C GLY A 79 -16.35 -7.86 2.83
N TYR A 80 -15.24 -7.56 3.51
CA TYR A 80 -13.98 -8.27 3.39
C TYR A 80 -14.09 -9.78 3.65
N TYR A 81 -14.93 -10.19 4.61
CA TYR A 81 -15.06 -11.60 4.94
C TYR A 81 -15.60 -12.47 3.79
N ASP A 82 -16.28 -11.88 2.80
CA ASP A 82 -16.77 -12.60 1.62
C ASP A 82 -15.66 -13.03 0.66
N ILE A 83 -14.47 -12.43 0.78
CA ILE A 83 -13.28 -12.72 -0.06
C ILE A 83 -12.07 -13.22 0.74
N ASN A 84 -12.11 -13.18 2.08
CA ASN A 84 -10.99 -13.57 2.93
C ASN A 84 -10.44 -14.97 2.57
N ASP A 85 -11.30 -15.97 2.43
CA ASP A 85 -10.89 -17.34 2.09
C ASP A 85 -10.23 -17.43 0.70
N LYS A 86 -10.62 -16.58 -0.25
CA LYS A 86 -10.00 -16.54 -1.59
C LYS A 86 -8.62 -15.90 -1.53
N LEU A 87 -8.49 -14.81 -0.77
CA LEU A 87 -7.20 -14.13 -0.56
C LEU A 87 -6.21 -15.06 0.16
N GLU A 88 -6.63 -15.74 1.21
CA GLU A 88 -5.79 -16.70 1.95
C GLU A 88 -5.31 -17.86 1.08
N LYS A 89 -6.18 -18.41 0.20
CA LYS A 89 -5.79 -19.46 -0.76
C LYS A 89 -4.75 -19.02 -1.78
N GLU A 90 -4.78 -17.75 -2.15
CA GLU A 90 -3.81 -17.13 -3.07
C GLU A 90 -2.52 -16.68 -2.36
N GLY A 91 -2.42 -16.90 -1.04
CA GLY A 91 -1.28 -16.53 -0.21
C GLY A 91 -1.20 -15.03 0.10
N ILE A 92 -2.31 -14.30 -0.05
CA ILE A 92 -2.36 -12.85 0.18
C ILE A 92 -2.60 -12.58 1.66
N SER A 93 -1.68 -11.83 2.27
CA SER A 93 -1.83 -11.38 3.66
C SER A 93 -2.85 -10.24 3.77
N ARG A 94 -3.39 -10.02 4.97
CA ARG A 94 -4.26 -8.86 5.24
C ARG A 94 -3.55 -7.53 4.99
N GLY A 95 -2.28 -7.41 5.39
CA GLY A 95 -1.47 -6.20 5.15
C GLY A 95 -1.40 -5.87 3.66
N THR A 96 -1.02 -6.86 2.85
CA THR A 96 -1.00 -6.76 1.39
C THR A 96 -2.37 -6.34 0.83
N ALA A 97 -3.46 -6.93 1.34
CA ALA A 97 -4.82 -6.61 0.90
C ALA A 97 -5.21 -5.16 1.23
N ILE A 98 -4.89 -4.66 2.43
CA ILE A 98 -5.16 -3.27 2.83
C ILE A 98 -4.45 -2.32 1.87
N ILE A 99 -3.15 -2.53 1.61
CA ILE A 99 -2.37 -1.64 0.73
C ILE A 99 -2.99 -1.63 -0.68
N ILE A 100 -3.34 -2.79 -1.24
CA ILE A 100 -3.93 -2.89 -2.58
C ILE A 100 -5.34 -2.27 -2.63
N PHE A 101 -6.18 -2.47 -1.61
CA PHE A 101 -7.49 -1.84 -1.55
C PHE A 101 -7.42 -0.33 -1.39
N THR A 102 -6.47 0.18 -0.60
CA THR A 102 -6.15 1.61 -0.53
C THR A 102 -5.75 2.13 -1.91
N TYR A 103 -4.88 1.42 -2.62
CA TYR A 103 -4.53 1.75 -4.00
C TYR A 103 -5.76 1.78 -4.92
N PHE A 104 -6.64 0.78 -4.87
CA PHE A 104 -7.88 0.76 -5.66
C PHE A 104 -8.81 1.92 -5.33
N LYS A 105 -8.96 2.26 -4.05
CA LYS A 105 -9.76 3.40 -3.59
C LYS A 105 -9.25 4.71 -4.20
N LEU A 106 -7.94 4.98 -4.10
CA LEU A 106 -7.32 6.19 -4.64
C LEU A 106 -7.47 6.31 -6.16
N ASN A 107 -7.46 5.18 -6.86
CA ASN A 107 -7.60 5.11 -8.32
C ASN A 107 -9.04 4.92 -8.80
N ARG A 108 -10.03 4.90 -7.89
CA ARG A 108 -11.46 4.66 -8.18
C ARG A 108 -11.71 3.35 -8.94
N LEU A 109 -10.94 2.31 -8.61
CA LEU A 109 -11.11 0.96 -9.11
C LEU A 109 -12.00 0.17 -8.13
N HIS A 110 -12.92 -0.64 -8.65
CA HIS A 110 -13.85 -1.45 -7.86
C HIS A 110 -14.61 -0.67 -6.77
N SER A 111 -14.94 0.60 -7.01
CA SER A 111 -15.43 1.53 -5.98
C SER A 111 -16.61 0.99 -5.17
N ASP A 112 -17.58 0.32 -5.81
CA ASP A 112 -18.74 -0.25 -5.13
C ASP A 112 -18.37 -1.37 -4.14
N ILE A 113 -17.37 -2.18 -4.50
CA ILE A 113 -16.84 -3.26 -3.65
C ILE A 113 -16.03 -2.65 -2.51
N ILE A 114 -15.15 -1.69 -2.81
CA ILE A 114 -14.32 -1.02 -1.81
C ILE A 114 -15.20 -0.30 -0.77
N GLU A 115 -16.27 0.38 -1.18
CA GLU A 115 -17.20 1.02 -0.25
C GLU A 115 -17.86 0.00 0.69
N LYS A 116 -18.25 -1.16 0.16
CA LYS A 116 -18.78 -2.27 0.96
C LYS A 116 -17.73 -2.87 1.90
N ILE A 117 -16.46 -2.91 1.50
CA ILE A 117 -15.37 -3.32 2.38
C ILE A 117 -15.21 -2.33 3.55
N GLU A 118 -15.26 -1.02 3.31
CA GLU A 118 -15.07 -0.03 4.39
C GLU A 118 -16.25 0.04 5.37
N LYS A 119 -17.48 -0.11 4.87
CA LYS A 119 -18.71 0.12 5.66
C LYS A 119 -19.39 -1.16 6.14
N GLY A 120 -18.99 -2.30 5.62
CA GLY A 120 -19.73 -3.55 5.73
C GLY A 120 -19.11 -4.56 6.70
N ASN A 121 -19.29 -5.83 6.37
CA ASN A 121 -18.82 -6.95 7.17
C ASN A 121 -17.32 -7.19 6.97
N SER A 122 -16.53 -6.32 7.61
CA SER A 122 -15.06 -6.32 7.51
C SER A 122 -14.40 -6.15 8.87
N PRO A 123 -13.15 -6.57 9.03
CA PRO A 123 -12.32 -6.20 10.17
C PRO A 123 -12.15 -4.68 10.29
N VAL A 124 -11.87 -4.21 11.51
CA VAL A 124 -11.75 -2.77 11.81
C VAL A 124 -10.63 -2.11 10.99
N GLU A 125 -9.55 -2.83 10.70
CA GLU A 125 -8.43 -2.35 9.88
C GLU A 125 -8.84 -1.95 8.44
N PHE A 126 -10.01 -2.36 7.94
CA PHE A 126 -10.53 -1.97 6.62
C PHE A 126 -11.50 -0.78 6.67
N SER A 127 -11.87 -0.29 7.86
CA SER A 127 -12.89 0.77 7.99
C SER A 127 -12.42 2.17 7.55
N SER A 128 -11.11 2.35 7.40
CA SER A 128 -10.50 3.59 6.91
C SER A 128 -9.30 3.23 6.04
N LEU A 129 -9.56 2.96 4.76
CA LEU A 129 -8.49 2.77 3.78
C LEU A 129 -8.01 4.16 3.34
N SER A 130 -6.88 4.63 3.88
CA SER A 130 -6.33 5.94 3.55
C SER A 130 -4.86 5.86 3.13
N ALA A 131 -4.43 6.83 2.32
CA ALA A 131 -3.00 6.99 2.00
C ALA A 131 -2.19 7.50 3.21
N GLU A 132 -2.85 8.19 4.13
CA GLU A 132 -2.25 8.75 5.34
C GLU A 132 -1.72 7.65 6.28
N ASP A 133 -2.30 6.45 6.21
CA ASP A 133 -1.81 5.25 6.91
C ASP A 133 -0.46 4.74 6.37
N TYR A 134 -0.01 5.26 5.21
CA TYR A 134 1.23 4.89 4.52
C TYR A 134 2.19 6.07 4.31
N GLU A 135 1.81 7.30 4.66
CA GLU A 135 2.72 8.45 4.71
C GLU A 135 3.43 8.49 6.07
N LEU A 136 4.55 7.76 6.19
CA LEU A 136 5.52 7.86 7.30
C LEU A 136 6.86 8.43 6.83
#